data_AF-A0A1G3ASH7-F1
#
_entry.id   AF-A0A1G3ASH7-F1
#
_cell.length_a   1.000
_cell.length_b   1.000
_cell.length_c   1.000
_cell.angle_alpha   90.00
_cell.angle_beta   90.00
_cell.angle_gamma   90.00
#
_symmetry.space_group_name_H-M   'P 1'
#
loop_
_entity.id
_entity.type
_entity.pdbx_description
1 polymer ?
#
loop_
_entity_poly.entity_id
_entity_poly.type
_entity_poly.pdbx_seq_one_letter_code
_entity_poly.pdbx_strand_id
1 'polypeptide(L)' 'MPRYNPATIEPKWQKHWEGNRTFAAPRLPEGEKLYVLDMFPYPSGDGLHVGHPEGYTATDIVCRR' A
#
# COMPACT_ATOMS: atom_id res chain seq x y z
N MET A 1 1.44 -29.41 4.35
CA MET A 1 1.04 -28.14 3.72
C MET A 1 2.13 -27.72 2.76
N PRO A 2 1.82 -27.19 1.56
CA PRO A 2 2.84 -26.61 0.71
C PRO A 2 3.55 -25.47 1.45
N ARG A 3 4.87 -25.32 1.23
CA ARG A 3 5.68 -24.26 1.84
C ARG A 3 5.21 -22.89 1.34
N TYR A 4 5.17 -21.90 2.24
CA TYR A 4 4.87 -20.52 1.87
C TYR A 4 5.87 -19.99 0.83
N ASN A 5 5.37 -19.41 -0.26
CA ASN A 5 6.17 -18.81 -1.33
C ASN A 5 5.62 -17.42 -1.70
N PRO A 6 6.17 -16.33 -1.13
CA PRO A 6 5.69 -14.96 -1.35
C PRO A 6 5.75 -14.55 -2.82
N ALA A 7 6.78 -15.00 -3.55
CA ALA A 7 6.96 -14.68 -4.98
C ALA A 7 5.78 -15.15 -5.87
N THR A 8 4.98 -16.10 -5.40
CA THR A 8 3.77 -16.56 -6.09
C THR A 8 2.48 -15.89 -5.58
N ILE A 9 2.48 -15.46 -4.31
CA ILE A 9 1.28 -14.98 -3.61
C ILE A 9 1.14 -13.47 -3.75
N GLU A 10 2.23 -12.71 -3.59
CA GLU A 10 2.20 -11.24 -3.61
C GLU A 10 1.76 -10.68 -4.97
N PRO A 11 2.29 -11.13 -6.13
CA PRO A 11 1.87 -10.58 -7.42
C PRO A 11 0.39 -10.86 -7.74
N LYS A 12 -0.14 -12.01 -7.28
CA LYS A 12 -1.56 -12.37 -7.43
C LYS A 12 -2.46 -11.33 -6.75
N TRP A 13 -2.13 -10.95 -5.52
CA TRP A 13 -2.94 -10.01 -4.75
C TRP A 13 -2.78 -8.57 -5.22
N GLN A 14 -1.55 -8.15 -5.57
CA GLN A 14 -1.31 -6.84 -6.17
C GLN A 14 -2.16 -6.65 -7.44
N LYS A 15 -2.14 -7.63 -8.35
CA LYS A 15 -2.97 -7.62 -9.56
C LYS A 15 -4.46 -7.60 -9.26
N HIS A 16 -4.90 -8.35 -8.25
CA HIS A 16 -6.29 -8.34 -7.83
C HIS A 16 -6.72 -6.96 -7.31
N TRP A 17 -5.94 -6.32 -6.45
CA TRP A 17 -6.25 -5.01 -5.89
C TRP A 17 -6.27 -3.91 -6.95
N GLU A 18 -5.30 -3.94 -7.88
CA GLU A 18 -5.25 -3.01 -9.00
C GLU A 18 -6.47 -3.19 -9.92
N GLY A 19 -6.76 -4.43 -10.33
CA GLY A 19 -7.89 -4.74 -11.21
C GLY A 19 -9.25 -4.39 -10.62
N ASN A 20 -9.40 -4.50 -9.29
CA ASN A 20 -10.64 -4.14 -8.58
C ASN A 20 -10.64 -2.71 -8.04
N ARG A 21 -9.57 -1.94 -8.25
CA ARG A 21 -9.39 -0.60 -7.68
C ARG A 21 -9.66 -0.55 -6.17
N THR A 22 -9.22 -1.57 -5.43
CA THR A 22 -9.60 -1.82 -4.02
C THR A 22 -9.34 -0.63 -3.10
N PHE A 23 -8.30 0.18 -3.36
CA PHE A 23 -7.94 1.33 -2.52
C PHE A 23 -8.35 2.69 -3.13
N ALA A 24 -9.14 2.71 -4.20
CA ALA A 24 -9.63 3.96 -4.78
C ALA A 24 -10.75 4.55 -3.91
N ALA A 25 -10.50 5.69 -3.27
CA ALA A 25 -11.50 6.38 -2.48
C ALA A 25 -12.49 7.16 -3.37
N PRO A 26 -13.81 7.07 -3.12
CA PRO A 26 -14.81 7.86 -3.84
C PRO A 26 -14.74 9.34 -3.41
N ARG A 27 -15.23 10.24 -4.28
CA ARG A 27 -15.29 11.69 -4.00
C ARG A 27 -16.11 12.01 -2.75
N LEU A 28 -17.23 11.30 -2.58
CA LEU A 28 -18.14 11.43 -1.44
C LEU A 28 -18.26 10.04 -0.79
N PRO A 29 -17.40 9.71 0.18
CA PRO A 29 -17.47 8.44 0.88
C PRO A 29 -18.69 8.40 1.80
N GLU A 30 -19.30 7.23 1.89
CA GLU A 30 -20.28 6.90 2.92
C GLU A 30 -19.52 6.52 4.21
N GLY A 31 -20.02 6.95 5.37
CA GLY A 31 -19.39 6.65 6.67
C GLY A 31 -18.26 7.62 7.06
N GLU A 32 -17.47 7.21 8.05
CA GLU A 32 -16.38 8.03 8.60
C GLU A 32 -15.21 8.11 7.62
N LYS A 33 -14.84 9.34 7.24
CA LYS A 33 -13.72 9.60 6.35
C LYS A 33 -12.41 9.65 7.14
N LEU A 34 -11.44 8.85 6.73
CA LEU A 34 -10.05 8.92 7.17
C LEU A 34 -9.16 9.41 6.02
N TYR A 35 -8.25 10.35 6.31
CA TYR A 35 -7.18 10.73 5.40
C TYR A 35 -5.84 10.62 6.11
N VAL A 36 -5.02 9.68 5.65
CA VAL A 36 -3.67 9.43 6.16
C VAL A 36 -2.69 9.85 5.06
N LEU A 37 -1.69 10.64 5.41
CA LEU A 37 -0.71 11.18 4.49
C LEU A 37 0.70 10.89 5.00
N ASP A 38 1.54 10.33 4.15
CA ASP A 38 2.97 10.20 4.38
C ASP A 38 3.74 11.26 3.58
N MET A 39 5.00 11.48 3.95
CA MET A 39 5.87 12.39 3.23
C MET A 39 6.27 11.78 1.88
N PHE A 40 5.94 12.47 0.79
CA PHE A 40 6.37 12.05 -0.54
C PHE A 40 7.89 12.04 -0.64
N PRO A 41 8.48 11.02 -1.29
CA PRO A 41 9.93 10.94 -1.42
C PRO A 41 10.42 12.01 -2.39
N TYR A 42 11.54 12.65 -2.06
CA TYR A 42 12.26 13.46 -3.02
C TYR A 42 13.01 12.55 -4.01
N PRO A 43 12.93 12.75 -5.34
CA PRO A 43 13.53 11.84 -6.32
C PRO A 43 15.05 12.07 -6.46
N SER A 44 15.82 11.80 -5.40
CA SER A 44 17.27 12.07 -5.31
C SER A 44 18.19 10.94 -5.79
N GLY A 45 17.70 9.76 -6.16
CA GLY A 45 18.56 8.63 -6.54
C GLY A 45 17.81 7.39 -7.02
N ASP A 46 18.53 6.26 -7.13
CA ASP A 46 18.00 4.97 -7.56
C ASP A 46 17.09 4.35 -6.49
N GLY A 47 15.82 4.71 -6.53
CA GLY A 47 14.75 4.04 -5.78
C GLY A 47 14.64 4.41 -4.31
N LEU A 48 14.09 3.47 -3.52
CA LEU A 48 13.76 3.67 -2.11
C LEU A 48 14.85 3.12 -1.20
N HIS A 49 15.48 3.97 -0.38
CA HIS A 49 16.29 3.51 0.75
C HIS A 49 15.42 2.93 1.89
N VAL A 50 16.03 2.19 2.82
CA VAL A 50 15.34 1.46 3.92
C VAL A 50 14.44 2.32 4.82
N GLY A 51 14.71 3.62 4.97
CA GLY A 51 13.82 4.53 5.72
C GLY A 51 12.46 4.78 5.06
N HIS A 52 12.34 4.65 3.73
CA HIS A 52 11.07 4.83 3.03
C HIS A 52 10.06 3.72 3.33
N PRO A 53 10.38 2.41 3.19
CA PRO A 53 9.43 1.36 3.53
C PRO A 53 9.07 1.37 5.01
N GLU A 54 9.94 1.84 5.92
CA GLU A 54 9.59 2.00 7.33
C GLU A 54 8.40 2.97 7.51
N GLY A 55 8.51 4.18 6.96
CA GLY A 55 7.43 5.17 6.99
C GLY A 55 6.17 4.68 6.28
N TYR A 56 6.32 4.26 5.01
CA TYR A 56 5.19 3.89 4.16
C TYR A 56 4.44 2.66 4.67
N THR A 57 5.14 1.68 5.25
CA THR A 57 4.48 0.49 5.82
C THR A 57 3.69 0.86 7.08
N ALA A 58 4.24 1.71 7.95
CA ALA A 58 3.51 2.15 9.15
C ALA A 58 2.22 2.90 8.77
N THR A 59 2.31 3.82 7.80
CA THR A 59 1.16 4.55 7.26
C THR A 59 0.14 3.60 6.61
N ASP A 60 0.59 2.66 5.76
CA ASP A 60 -0.29 1.69 5.09
C ASP A 60 -0.99 0.73 6.07
N ILE A 61 -0.34 0.37 7.19
CA ILE A 61 -0.97 -0.40 8.28
C ILE A 61 -2.13 0.41 8.90
N VAL A 62 -1.95 1.71 9.14
CA VAL A 62 -3.01 2.57 9.70
C VAL A 62 -4.17 2.70 8.71
N CYS A 63 -3.90 2.82 7.41
CA CYS A 63 -4.92 2.90 6.36
C CYS A 63 -5.80 1.63 6.23
N ARG A 64 -5.36 0.49 6.75
CA ARG A 64 -6.01 -0.82 6.59
C ARG A 64 -6.73 -1.33 7.85
N ARG A 65 -6.82 -0.51 8.90
CA ARG A 65 -7.50 -0.87 10.14
C ARG A 65 -9.01 -0.94 10.01
#